data_AF-S9PL20-F1
#
_entry.id   AF-S9PL20-F1
#
_cell.length_a   1.000
_cell.length_b   1.000
_cell.length_c   1.000
_cell.angle_alpha   90.00
_cell.angle_beta   90.00
_cell.angle_gamma   90.00
#
_symmetry.space_group_name_H-M   'P 1'
#
loop_
_entity.id
_entity.type
_entity.pdbx_description
1 polymer ?
#
loop_
_entity_poly.entity_id
_entity_poly.type
_entity_poly.pdbx_seq_one_letter_code
_entity_poly.pdbx_strand_id
1 'polypeptide(L)'
;MSDAQLPVLDFVLSNYKNFNARATRDALLAYWRHISAGGRMFWAVAGAMSSAQLGITLAPAIRAGLIHGLSVTGANLEESLFRLVAHHSYKDFPDYRYFTKEKDTQILADRMRRVTDTSIPEDEAFRAVEKTIVPMWQRATKGGERRFWHEYFYEVIQAIEPSAHEGNPEECWLLAAARAKLPIVVPGYEDSTFGNIFASYVRSGECNASIAKSGIEYMADFYDRYQELSAGEGIGFFQIGGGIAGDFPICVVPSIKYDLAQPVKPWAYFCQISDSTTSYGSYSGATPNEKITWDKLTETTPMFVIESDATIVVPLVLRALLECKRHPAEAEALIARHMGSR
;
A
#
# COMPACT_ATOMS: atom_id res chain seq x y z
N MET A 1 0.30 -14.44 -34.83
CA MET A 1 0.35 -13.26 -33.94
C MET A 1 1.39 -13.61 -32.90
N SER A 2 2.58 -13.00 -32.94
CA SER A 2 3.59 -13.25 -31.92
C SER A 2 3.00 -12.87 -30.57
N ASP A 3 3.11 -13.73 -29.56
CA ASP A 3 2.90 -13.32 -28.17
C ASP A 3 3.81 -12.11 -27.92
N ALA A 4 3.22 -10.92 -27.93
CA ALA A 4 3.95 -9.73 -27.55
C ALA A 4 4.38 -9.96 -26.10
N GLN A 5 5.68 -9.98 -25.82
CA GLN A 5 6.22 -10.23 -24.47
C GLN A 5 5.85 -9.11 -23.48
N LEU A 6 5.39 -7.97 -24.00
CA LEU A 6 5.15 -6.71 -23.29
C LEU A 6 3.79 -6.09 -23.67
N PRO A 7 2.67 -6.84 -23.64
CA PRO A 7 1.41 -6.39 -24.22
C PRO A 7 0.80 -5.21 -23.44
N VAL A 8 0.98 -5.15 -22.12
CA VAL A 8 0.44 -4.05 -21.31
C VAL A 8 1.32 -2.81 -21.46
N LEU A 9 2.65 -2.98 -21.46
CA LEU A 9 3.56 -1.85 -21.75
C LEU A 9 3.29 -1.24 -23.13
N ASP A 10 3.15 -2.07 -24.18
CA ASP A 10 2.83 -1.58 -25.53
C ASP A 10 1.46 -0.90 -25.58
N PHE A 11 0.45 -1.46 -24.90
CA PHE A 11 -0.86 -0.83 -24.77
C PHE A 11 -0.76 0.57 -24.16
N VAL A 12 -0.06 0.72 -23.03
CA VAL A 12 0.14 2.01 -22.36
C VAL A 12 0.89 2.97 -23.29
N LEU A 13 2.02 2.55 -23.87
CA LEU A 13 2.80 3.40 -24.78
C LEU A 13 2.00 3.86 -26.00
N SER A 14 1.17 2.98 -26.56
CA SER A 14 0.37 3.21 -27.78
C SER A 14 -0.90 4.04 -27.54
N ASN A 15 -1.55 3.92 -26.38
CA ASN A 15 -2.86 4.55 -26.16
C ASN A 15 -2.79 5.76 -25.23
N TYR A 16 -1.85 5.80 -24.29
CA TYR A 16 -1.84 6.80 -23.22
C TYR A 16 -1.13 8.09 -23.67
N LYS A 17 -1.72 8.77 -24.64
CA LYS A 17 -1.10 9.91 -25.33
C LYS A 17 -1.38 11.25 -24.66
N ASN A 18 -2.56 11.53 -24.11
CA ASN A 18 -2.93 12.85 -23.56
C ASN A 18 -3.71 12.73 -22.23
N PHE A 19 -3.87 13.85 -21.50
CA PHE A 19 -4.62 13.96 -20.24
C PHE A 19 -4.12 12.99 -19.14
N ASN A 20 -5.01 12.52 -18.24
CA ASN A 20 -4.66 11.58 -17.18
C ASN A 20 -3.99 10.31 -17.69
N ALA A 21 -4.33 9.84 -18.90
CA ALA A 21 -3.64 8.71 -19.50
C ALA A 21 -2.15 9.03 -19.72
N ARG A 22 -1.80 10.21 -20.26
CA ARG A 22 -0.39 10.64 -20.38
C ARG A 22 0.32 10.65 -19.03
N ALA A 23 -0.32 11.19 -18.00
CA ALA A 23 0.26 11.22 -16.66
C ALA A 23 0.58 9.80 -16.17
N THR A 24 -0.32 8.84 -16.37
CA THR A 24 -0.09 7.42 -16.06
C THR A 24 1.10 6.84 -16.80
N ARG A 25 1.21 7.08 -18.12
CA ARG A 25 2.38 6.62 -18.89
C ARG A 25 3.67 7.23 -18.37
N ASP A 26 3.69 8.55 -18.21
CA ASP A 26 4.92 9.26 -17.87
C ASP A 26 5.38 8.92 -16.44
N ALA A 27 4.44 8.71 -15.52
CA ALA A 27 4.69 8.18 -14.18
C ALA A 27 5.27 6.76 -14.21
N LEU A 28 4.70 5.85 -15.00
CA LEU A 28 5.21 4.50 -15.21
C LEU A 28 6.65 4.51 -15.76
N LEU A 29 6.92 5.32 -16.78
CA LEU A 29 8.24 5.38 -17.40
C LEU A 29 9.29 5.98 -16.46
N ALA A 30 8.92 7.00 -15.67
CA ALA A 30 9.82 7.56 -14.66
C ALA A 30 10.07 6.57 -13.51
N TYR A 31 9.07 5.79 -13.10
CA TYR A 31 9.23 4.70 -12.14
C TYR A 31 10.24 3.68 -12.66
N TRP A 32 10.04 3.20 -13.89
CA TRP A 32 10.92 2.20 -14.50
C TRP A 32 12.35 2.71 -14.63
N ARG A 33 12.56 3.95 -15.08
CA ARG A 33 13.90 4.55 -15.13
C ARG A 33 14.56 4.61 -13.75
N HIS A 34 13.82 5.04 -12.72
CA HIS A 34 14.36 5.14 -11.37
C HIS A 34 14.81 3.77 -10.82
N ILE A 35 13.97 2.74 -10.95
CA ILE A 35 14.32 1.42 -10.45
C ILE A 35 15.42 0.75 -11.29
N SER A 36 15.45 0.97 -12.60
CA SER A 36 16.51 0.47 -13.49
C SER A 36 17.87 1.11 -13.21
N ALA A 37 17.90 2.34 -12.68
CA ALA A 37 19.12 2.99 -12.21
C ALA A 37 19.61 2.47 -10.84
N GLY A 38 18.82 1.63 -10.16
CA GLY A 38 19.12 1.12 -8.82
C GLY A 38 18.42 1.87 -7.69
N GLY A 39 17.48 2.76 -8.01
CA GLY A 39 16.62 3.44 -7.04
C GLY A 39 15.62 2.49 -6.36
N ARG A 40 15.15 2.90 -5.18
CA ARG A 40 14.15 2.15 -4.39
C ARG A 40 12.78 2.82 -4.48
N MET A 41 11.73 2.09 -4.10
CA MET A 41 10.36 2.60 -4.18
C MET A 41 9.61 2.31 -2.89
N PHE A 42 9.05 3.37 -2.31
CA PHE A 42 8.18 3.32 -1.14
C PHE A 42 6.75 3.60 -1.56
N TRP A 43 5.82 2.77 -1.09
CA TRP A 43 4.43 2.83 -1.49
C TRP A 43 3.53 3.23 -0.32
N ALA A 44 2.71 4.26 -0.51
CA ALA A 44 1.62 4.58 0.40
C ALA A 44 0.30 4.03 -0.15
N VAL A 45 -0.38 3.19 0.62
CA VAL A 45 -1.64 2.54 0.20
C VAL A 45 -2.77 2.95 1.15
N ALA A 46 -3.55 3.94 0.72
CA ALA A 46 -4.79 4.34 1.36
C ALA A 46 -6.01 3.72 0.67
N GLY A 47 -7.22 4.01 1.17
CA GLY A 47 -8.47 3.43 0.67
C GLY A 47 -8.58 1.93 0.96
N ALA A 48 -9.62 1.27 0.47
CA ALA A 48 -9.87 -0.15 0.73
C ALA A 48 -9.21 -1.07 -0.32
N MET A 49 -7.91 -0.86 -0.60
CA MET A 49 -7.23 -1.52 -1.71
C MET A 49 -7.04 -3.02 -1.52
N SER A 50 -6.94 -3.47 -0.27
CA SER A 50 -6.86 -4.91 0.06
C SER A 50 -8.22 -5.59 -0.12
N SER A 51 -9.32 -4.96 0.31
CA SER A 51 -10.67 -5.36 -0.07
C SER A 51 -10.89 -5.38 -1.59
N ALA A 52 -10.34 -4.40 -2.32
CA ALA A 52 -10.38 -4.34 -3.78
C ALA A 52 -9.41 -5.32 -4.48
N GLN A 53 -8.79 -6.24 -3.74
CA GLN A 53 -7.93 -7.29 -4.28
C GLN A 53 -6.69 -6.78 -5.03
N LEU A 54 -6.18 -5.60 -4.66
CA LEU A 54 -4.94 -5.06 -5.25
C LEU A 54 -3.76 -6.03 -5.10
N GLY A 55 -3.81 -6.90 -4.09
CA GLY A 55 -2.86 -7.99 -3.85
C GLY A 55 -2.56 -8.87 -5.06
N ILE A 56 -3.52 -9.05 -5.99
CA ILE A 56 -3.34 -9.82 -7.24
C ILE A 56 -2.13 -9.32 -8.05
N THR A 57 -1.89 -8.01 -8.06
CA THR A 57 -0.75 -7.41 -8.78
C THR A 57 0.33 -6.86 -7.84
N LEU A 58 -0.04 -6.43 -6.64
CA LEU A 58 0.89 -5.89 -5.64
C LEU A 58 1.81 -6.97 -5.08
N ALA A 59 1.29 -8.16 -4.78
CA ALA A 59 2.09 -9.23 -4.20
C ALA A 59 3.19 -9.75 -5.17
N PRO A 60 2.90 -10.01 -6.47
CA PRO A 60 3.95 -10.29 -7.45
C PRO A 60 4.95 -9.14 -7.61
N ALA A 61 4.52 -7.88 -7.54
CA ALA A 61 5.41 -6.73 -7.65
C ALA A 61 6.40 -6.62 -6.48
N ILE A 62 5.94 -6.89 -5.25
CA ILE A 62 6.81 -7.03 -4.07
C ILE A 62 7.85 -8.13 -4.30
N ARG A 63 7.41 -9.33 -4.73
CA ARG A 63 8.31 -10.47 -4.98
C ARG A 63 9.33 -10.18 -6.09
N ALA A 64 8.96 -9.39 -7.10
CA ALA A 64 9.84 -8.98 -8.18
C ALA A 64 10.83 -7.86 -7.78
N GLY A 65 10.78 -7.39 -6.54
CA GLY A 65 11.63 -6.29 -6.06
C GLY A 65 11.28 -4.94 -6.68
N LEU A 66 10.02 -4.75 -7.10
CA LEU A 66 9.54 -3.47 -7.61
C LEU A 66 9.17 -2.50 -6.47
N ILE A 67 8.94 -3.02 -5.26
CA ILE A 67 8.51 -2.29 -4.07
C ILE A 67 9.43 -2.64 -2.91
N HIS A 68 9.91 -1.63 -2.18
CA HIS A 68 10.97 -1.75 -1.18
C HIS A 68 10.54 -1.34 0.22
N GLY A 69 9.35 -0.75 0.37
CA GLY A 69 8.77 -0.38 1.65
C GLY A 69 7.34 0.12 1.46
N LEU A 70 6.54 0.07 2.53
CA LEU A 70 5.13 0.42 2.49
C LEU A 70 4.73 1.33 3.67
N SER A 71 3.75 2.19 3.43
CA SER A 71 2.92 2.83 4.45
C SER A 71 1.48 2.47 4.17
N VAL A 72 0.81 1.83 5.13
CA VAL A 72 -0.56 1.34 4.95
C VAL A 72 -1.41 1.71 6.17
N THR A 73 -2.72 1.83 5.97
CA THR A 73 -3.67 1.85 7.09
C THR A 73 -3.74 0.48 7.77
N GLY A 74 -4.20 0.44 9.03
CA GLY A 74 -4.47 -0.83 9.71
C GLY A 74 -5.45 -1.71 8.91
N ALA A 75 -6.48 -1.10 8.32
CA ALA A 75 -7.46 -1.76 7.46
C ALA A 75 -6.82 -2.49 6.25
N ASN A 76 -5.92 -1.86 5.50
CA ASN A 76 -5.26 -2.57 4.40
C ASN A 76 -4.42 -3.74 4.90
N LEU A 77 -3.68 -3.54 5.99
CA LEU A 77 -2.83 -4.58 6.57
C LEU A 77 -3.65 -5.83 6.92
N GLU A 78 -4.76 -5.66 7.64
CA GLU A 78 -5.60 -6.78 8.09
C GLU A 78 -6.44 -7.38 6.96
N GLU A 79 -6.99 -6.56 6.06
CA GLU A 79 -7.83 -7.06 4.96
C GLU A 79 -7.03 -7.89 3.94
N SER A 80 -5.71 -7.67 3.81
CA SER A 80 -4.84 -8.57 3.04
C SER A 80 -4.75 -9.96 3.66
N LEU A 81 -4.76 -10.05 4.99
CA LEU A 81 -4.83 -11.30 5.73
C LEU A 81 -6.22 -11.91 5.57
N PHE A 82 -7.29 -11.11 5.64
CA PHE A 82 -8.67 -11.63 5.54
C PHE A 82 -8.93 -12.27 4.18
N ARG A 83 -8.42 -11.65 3.10
CA ARG A 83 -8.46 -12.24 1.75
C ARG A 83 -7.73 -13.58 1.65
N LEU A 84 -6.78 -13.89 2.53
CA LEU A 84 -6.11 -15.18 2.57
C LEU A 84 -6.90 -16.24 3.35
N VAL A 85 -7.48 -15.88 4.51
CA VAL A 85 -8.06 -16.85 5.45
C VAL A 85 -9.59 -16.97 5.41
N ALA A 86 -10.29 -16.03 4.78
CA ALA A 86 -11.75 -15.96 4.75
C ALA A 86 -12.28 -15.60 3.35
N HIS A 87 -11.53 -15.94 2.29
CA HIS A 87 -11.82 -15.56 0.91
C HIS A 87 -13.24 -15.96 0.47
N HIS A 88 -13.69 -17.17 0.83
CA HIS A 88 -14.98 -17.70 0.37
C HIS A 88 -16.18 -17.04 1.06
N SER A 89 -15.96 -16.32 2.17
CA SER A 89 -17.01 -15.61 2.90
C SER A 89 -17.26 -14.19 2.39
N TYR A 90 -16.45 -13.69 1.46
CA TYR A 90 -16.73 -12.42 0.78
C TYR A 90 -17.99 -12.54 -0.09
N LYS A 91 -18.79 -11.47 -0.11
CA LYS A 91 -19.94 -11.34 -1.00
C LYS A 91 -19.87 -10.03 -1.76
N ASP A 92 -20.26 -10.08 -3.02
CA ASP A 92 -20.32 -8.92 -3.88
C ASP A 92 -21.73 -8.31 -3.92
N PHE A 93 -21.76 -7.00 -4.09
CA PHE A 93 -22.95 -6.15 -4.13
C PHE A 93 -22.91 -5.29 -5.40
N PRO A 94 -23.07 -5.88 -6.60
CA PRO A 94 -22.92 -5.15 -7.86
C PRO A 94 -23.88 -3.96 -7.98
N ASP A 95 -25.07 -4.06 -7.37
CA ASP A 95 -26.11 -3.02 -7.40
C ASP A 95 -26.06 -2.05 -6.20
N TYR A 96 -24.93 -1.97 -5.46
CA TYR A 96 -24.84 -1.19 -4.21
C TYR A 96 -25.24 0.29 -4.35
N ARG A 97 -25.11 0.88 -5.55
CA ARG A 97 -25.52 2.26 -5.84
C ARG A 97 -27.03 2.47 -5.78
N TYR A 98 -27.82 1.40 -5.84
CA TYR A 98 -29.27 1.41 -5.83
C TYR A 98 -29.86 0.84 -4.53
N PHE A 99 -29.04 0.54 -3.54
CA PHE A 99 -29.51 0.00 -2.26
C PHE A 99 -30.30 1.04 -1.47
N THR A 100 -31.37 0.58 -0.82
CA THR A 100 -32.10 1.36 0.17
C THR A 100 -31.49 1.16 1.56
N LYS A 101 -31.89 2.00 2.52
CA LYS A 101 -31.44 1.86 3.92
C LYS A 101 -31.86 0.52 4.52
N GLU A 102 -33.01 -0.02 4.11
CA GLU A 102 -33.50 -1.33 4.54
C GLU A 102 -32.58 -2.45 4.04
N LYS A 103 -32.05 -2.33 2.81
CA LYS A 103 -31.10 -3.30 2.27
C LYS A 103 -29.78 -3.27 3.05
N ASP A 104 -29.23 -2.09 3.35
CA ASP A 104 -28.04 -1.98 4.21
C ASP A 104 -28.32 -2.48 5.65
N THR A 105 -29.53 -2.28 6.17
CA THR A 105 -29.94 -2.84 7.48
C THR A 105 -29.98 -4.37 7.45
N GLN A 106 -30.43 -4.97 6.35
CA GLN A 106 -30.39 -6.42 6.19
C GLN A 106 -28.94 -6.94 6.12
N ILE A 107 -28.05 -6.25 5.40
CA ILE A 107 -26.62 -6.59 5.36
C ILE A 107 -26.02 -6.60 6.78
N LEU A 108 -26.39 -5.61 7.61
CA LEU A 108 -26.03 -5.58 9.03
C LEU A 108 -26.63 -6.75 9.82
N ALA A 109 -27.91 -7.06 9.62
CA ALA A 109 -28.59 -8.18 10.29
C ALA A 109 -27.96 -9.53 9.95
N ASP A 110 -27.45 -9.66 8.71
CA ASP A 110 -26.68 -10.81 8.23
C ASP A 110 -25.22 -10.81 8.72
N ARG A 111 -24.85 -9.89 9.64
CA ARG A 111 -23.51 -9.68 10.20
C ARG A 111 -22.42 -9.36 9.17
N MET A 112 -22.80 -8.79 8.03
CA MET A 112 -21.83 -8.35 7.03
C MET A 112 -21.46 -6.88 7.24
N ARG A 113 -20.25 -6.53 6.83
CA ARG A 113 -19.78 -5.14 6.70
C ARG A 113 -19.50 -4.87 5.24
N ARG A 114 -20.17 -3.87 4.65
CA ARG A 114 -20.01 -3.54 3.23
C ARG A 114 -19.00 -2.43 3.04
N VAL A 115 -18.10 -2.62 2.08
CA VAL A 115 -17.25 -1.59 1.51
C VAL A 115 -17.62 -1.50 0.04
N THR A 116 -18.24 -0.39 -0.36
CA THR A 116 -18.76 -0.19 -1.72
C THR A 116 -19.59 -1.39 -2.21
N ASP A 117 -19.03 -2.19 -3.10
CA ASP A 117 -19.61 -3.31 -3.82
C ASP A 117 -19.10 -4.67 -3.32
N THR A 118 -18.44 -4.75 -2.17
CA THR A 118 -18.00 -6.03 -1.57
C THR A 118 -18.21 -6.03 -0.05
N SER A 119 -18.17 -7.20 0.59
CA SER A 119 -18.24 -7.35 2.05
C SER A 119 -16.86 -7.58 2.66
N ILE A 120 -16.74 -7.42 3.98
CA ILE A 120 -15.57 -7.88 4.75
C ILE A 120 -16.07 -8.93 5.76
N PRO A 121 -15.57 -10.19 5.70
CA PRO A 121 -15.94 -11.25 6.62
C PRO A 121 -15.07 -11.20 7.91
N GLU A 122 -15.25 -10.14 8.70
CA GLU A 122 -14.44 -9.88 9.90
C GLU A 122 -14.52 -11.02 10.92
N ASP A 123 -15.72 -11.57 11.14
CA ASP A 123 -15.95 -12.64 12.11
C ASP A 123 -15.21 -13.93 11.71
N GLU A 124 -15.30 -14.32 10.44
CA GLU A 124 -14.63 -15.52 9.92
C GLU A 124 -13.11 -15.34 9.94
N ALA A 125 -12.63 -14.17 9.51
CA ALA A 125 -11.20 -13.87 9.50
C ALA A 125 -10.62 -13.84 10.92
N PHE A 126 -11.33 -13.23 11.88
CA PHE A 126 -10.90 -13.21 13.27
C PHE A 126 -10.85 -14.63 13.85
N ARG A 127 -11.89 -15.46 13.65
CA ARG A 127 -11.89 -16.86 14.12
C ARG A 127 -10.71 -17.67 13.59
N ALA A 128 -10.24 -17.37 12.37
CA ALA A 128 -9.11 -18.06 11.76
C ALA A 128 -7.77 -17.72 12.44
N VAL A 129 -7.62 -16.53 13.02
CA VAL A 129 -6.33 -16.04 13.55
C VAL A 129 -6.31 -15.74 15.05
N GLU A 130 -7.47 -15.67 15.71
CA GLU A 130 -7.63 -15.39 17.14
C GLU A 130 -6.75 -16.32 18.00
N LYS A 131 -6.74 -17.61 17.66
CA LYS A 131 -5.95 -18.64 18.35
C LYS A 131 -4.44 -18.42 18.28
N THR A 132 -3.97 -17.55 17.39
CA THR A 132 -2.56 -17.21 17.22
C THR A 132 -2.27 -15.82 17.79
N ILE A 133 -3.01 -14.81 17.34
CA ILE A 133 -2.71 -13.41 17.62
C ILE A 133 -3.02 -13.00 19.07
N VAL A 134 -4.11 -13.51 19.67
CA VAL A 134 -4.46 -13.19 21.07
C VAL A 134 -3.42 -13.77 22.03
N PRO A 135 -3.00 -15.05 21.91
CA PRO A 135 -1.89 -15.56 22.69
C PRO A 135 -0.57 -14.79 22.49
N MET A 136 -0.30 -14.27 21.29
CA MET A 136 0.87 -13.41 21.07
C MET A 136 0.78 -12.12 21.89
N TRP A 137 -0.37 -11.42 21.88
CA TRP A 137 -0.56 -10.21 22.68
C TRP A 137 -0.47 -10.46 24.19
N GLN A 138 -1.05 -11.56 24.67
CA GLN A 138 -0.98 -11.94 26.09
C GLN A 138 0.45 -12.28 26.52
N ARG A 139 1.22 -12.98 25.66
CA ARG A 139 2.65 -13.25 25.92
C ARG A 139 3.46 -11.95 25.95
N ALA A 140 3.28 -11.08 24.96
CA ALA A 140 3.96 -9.79 24.90
C ALA A 140 3.63 -8.93 26.13
N THR A 141 2.37 -8.95 26.59
CA THR A 141 1.93 -8.26 27.82
C THR A 141 2.65 -8.79 29.05
N LYS A 142 2.70 -10.11 29.24
CA LYS A 142 3.39 -10.74 30.38
C LYS A 142 4.90 -10.51 30.36
N GLY A 143 5.50 -10.48 29.16
CA GLY A 143 6.94 -10.29 28.97
C GLY A 143 7.39 -8.84 28.88
N GLY A 144 6.46 -7.87 28.78
CA GLY A 144 6.79 -6.47 28.50
C GLY A 144 7.39 -6.23 27.10
N GLU A 145 7.15 -7.14 26.15
CA GLU A 145 7.68 -7.05 24.80
C GLU A 145 6.85 -6.03 23.99
N ARG A 146 7.54 -5.11 23.31
CA ARG A 146 6.91 -4.06 22.50
C ARG A 146 7.29 -4.24 21.04
N ARG A 147 6.28 -4.35 20.17
CA ARG A 147 6.44 -4.59 18.74
C ARG A 147 5.72 -3.53 17.93
N PHE A 148 6.21 -3.27 16.73
CA PHE A 148 5.43 -2.53 15.74
C PHE A 148 4.22 -3.36 15.33
N TRP A 149 3.09 -2.70 15.07
CA TRP A 149 1.84 -3.37 14.74
C TRP A 149 1.98 -4.41 13.62
N HIS A 150 2.67 -4.07 12.52
CA HIS A 150 2.88 -4.98 11.40
C HIS A 150 3.68 -6.24 11.75
N GLU A 151 4.53 -6.21 12.79
CA GLU A 151 5.33 -7.37 13.20
C GLU A 151 4.44 -8.50 13.74
N TYR A 152 3.35 -8.18 14.43
CA TYR A 152 2.34 -9.17 14.83
C TYR A 152 1.73 -9.85 13.59
N PHE A 153 1.36 -9.07 12.57
CA PHE A 153 0.74 -9.58 11.35
C PHE A 153 1.73 -10.37 10.48
N TYR A 154 3.00 -9.97 10.45
CA TYR A 154 4.06 -10.73 9.78
C TYR A 154 4.27 -12.10 10.42
N GLU A 155 4.23 -12.21 11.75
CA GLU A 155 4.32 -13.51 12.43
C GLU A 155 3.07 -14.35 12.18
N VAL A 156 1.88 -13.77 12.34
CA VAL A 156 0.60 -14.48 12.12
C VAL A 156 0.47 -14.99 10.69
N ILE A 157 0.72 -14.15 9.67
CA ILE A 157 0.54 -14.53 8.26
C ILE A 157 1.49 -15.66 7.84
N GLN A 158 2.66 -15.75 8.46
CA GLN A 158 3.64 -16.81 8.19
C GLN A 158 3.39 -18.09 9.00
N ALA A 159 2.66 -18.00 10.11
CA ALA A 159 2.30 -19.13 10.96
C ALA A 159 0.98 -19.82 10.52
N ILE A 160 0.22 -19.21 9.61
CA ILE A 160 -0.99 -19.84 9.06
C ILE A 160 -0.58 -21.02 8.17
N GLU A 161 -1.10 -22.20 8.50
CA GLU A 161 -0.88 -23.41 7.72
C GLU A 161 -1.50 -23.28 6.32
N PRO A 162 -0.84 -23.78 5.26
CA PRO A 162 -1.38 -23.72 3.90
C PRO A 162 -2.79 -24.30 3.74
N SER A 163 -3.15 -25.30 4.57
CA SER A 163 -4.49 -25.90 4.58
C SER A 163 -5.59 -24.96 5.08
N ALA A 164 -5.23 -23.88 5.76
CA ALA A 164 -6.15 -22.84 6.23
C ALA A 164 -6.24 -21.64 5.27
N HIS A 165 -5.51 -21.67 4.14
CA HIS A 165 -5.66 -20.65 3.09
C HIS A 165 -6.93 -20.95 2.28
N GLU A 166 -7.88 -20.01 2.32
CA GLU A 166 -9.00 -19.98 1.39
C GLU A 166 -8.66 -19.20 0.11
N GLY A 167 -7.89 -18.11 0.26
CA GLY A 167 -7.42 -17.28 -0.85
C GLY A 167 -6.09 -17.76 -1.44
N ASN A 168 -5.74 -17.22 -2.60
CA ASN A 168 -4.46 -17.51 -3.24
C ASN A 168 -3.29 -16.83 -2.47
N PRO A 169 -2.34 -17.58 -1.88
CA PRO A 169 -1.20 -16.99 -1.17
C PRO A 169 -0.31 -16.14 -2.08
N GLU A 170 -0.30 -16.39 -3.38
CA GLU A 170 0.45 -15.58 -4.34
C GLU A 170 -0.16 -14.18 -4.55
N GLU A 171 -1.41 -13.98 -4.14
CA GLU A 171 -2.15 -12.71 -4.23
C GLU A 171 -2.22 -11.99 -2.87
N CYS A 172 -1.70 -12.59 -1.80
CA CYS A 172 -1.61 -11.96 -0.48
C CYS A 172 -0.37 -11.06 -0.40
N TRP A 173 -0.57 -9.73 -0.48
CA TRP A 173 0.56 -8.79 -0.44
C TRP A 173 1.23 -8.76 0.93
N LEU A 174 0.47 -8.94 2.01
CA LEU A 174 1.03 -9.00 3.37
C LEU A 174 1.99 -10.20 3.51
N LEU A 175 1.63 -11.38 2.99
CA LEU A 175 2.51 -12.54 3.00
C LEU A 175 3.78 -12.30 2.17
N ALA A 176 3.65 -11.66 1.01
CA ALA A 176 4.79 -11.28 0.18
C ALA A 176 5.72 -10.29 0.90
N ALA A 177 5.15 -9.28 1.56
CA ALA A 177 5.90 -8.28 2.31
C ALA A 177 6.60 -8.90 3.54
N ALA A 178 5.92 -9.79 4.27
CA ALA A 178 6.47 -10.50 5.42
C ALA A 178 7.67 -11.38 5.03
N ARG A 179 7.54 -12.16 3.94
CA ARG A 179 8.63 -13.01 3.42
C ARG A 179 9.81 -12.19 2.93
N ALA A 180 9.56 -11.05 2.28
CA ALA A 180 10.59 -10.12 1.84
C ALA A 180 11.16 -9.25 2.98
N LYS A 181 10.58 -9.32 4.20
CA LYS A 181 10.91 -8.49 5.35
C LYS A 181 10.89 -6.99 5.01
N LEU A 182 9.90 -6.57 4.22
CA LEU A 182 9.81 -5.16 3.82
C LEU A 182 9.59 -4.28 5.05
N PRO A 183 10.25 -3.11 5.12
CA PRO A 183 9.92 -2.10 6.11
C PRO A 183 8.52 -1.55 5.87
N ILE A 184 7.66 -1.61 6.89
CA ILE A 184 6.31 -1.06 6.85
C ILE A 184 6.12 -0.07 7.99
N VAL A 185 5.45 1.05 7.70
CA VAL A 185 4.84 1.90 8.72
C VAL A 185 3.31 1.74 8.66
N VAL A 186 2.68 1.62 9.82
CA VAL A 186 1.21 1.47 9.93
C VAL A 186 0.69 2.55 10.87
N PRO A 187 0.68 3.82 10.43
CA PRO A 187 0.24 4.92 11.28
C PRO A 187 -1.28 4.84 11.47
N GLY A 188 -1.75 5.16 12.69
CA GLY A 188 -3.17 5.08 13.03
C GLY A 188 -3.73 3.66 12.99
N TYR A 189 -2.91 2.64 13.32
CA TYR A 189 -3.34 1.24 13.26
C TYR A 189 -4.52 0.93 14.20
N GLU A 190 -4.74 1.76 15.22
CA GLU A 190 -5.88 1.66 16.13
C GLU A 190 -7.23 1.86 15.42
N ASP A 191 -7.25 2.53 14.27
CA ASP A 191 -8.41 2.70 13.39
C ASP A 191 -8.51 1.51 12.41
N SER A 192 -8.73 0.32 12.97
CA SER A 192 -8.85 -0.94 12.22
C SER A 192 -9.57 -2.02 13.05
N THR A 193 -10.12 -3.04 12.41
CA THR A 193 -10.86 -4.13 13.09
C THR A 193 -10.02 -4.76 14.20
N PHE A 194 -8.77 -5.11 13.93
CA PHE A 194 -7.87 -5.66 14.95
C PHE A 194 -7.40 -4.64 15.97
N GLY A 195 -7.31 -3.35 15.60
CA GLY A 195 -7.08 -2.25 16.53
C GLY A 195 -8.20 -2.15 17.58
N ASN A 196 -9.46 -2.16 17.12
CA ASN A 196 -10.65 -2.15 17.97
C ASN A 196 -10.75 -3.40 18.85
N ILE A 197 -10.47 -4.58 18.30
CA ILE A 197 -10.43 -5.84 19.07
C ILE A 197 -9.35 -5.75 20.16
N PHE A 198 -8.14 -5.32 19.81
CA PHE A 198 -7.05 -5.18 20.77
C PHE A 198 -7.39 -4.20 21.89
N ALA A 199 -8.04 -3.07 21.57
CA ALA A 199 -8.51 -2.11 22.58
C ALA A 199 -9.50 -2.77 23.58
N SER A 200 -10.30 -3.74 23.14
CA SER A 200 -11.19 -4.48 24.04
C SER A 200 -10.42 -5.34 25.07
N TYR A 201 -9.33 -6.00 24.64
CA TYR A 201 -8.44 -6.77 25.53
C TYR A 201 -7.64 -5.87 26.48
N VAL A 202 -7.30 -4.65 26.05
CA VAL A 202 -6.73 -3.64 26.96
C VAL A 202 -7.75 -3.23 28.01
N ARG A 203 -9.00 -2.98 27.60
CA ARG A 203 -10.08 -2.58 28.51
C ARG A 203 -10.43 -3.68 29.52
N SER A 204 -10.38 -4.96 29.14
CA SER A 204 -10.61 -6.09 30.04
C SER A 204 -9.44 -6.38 30.98
N GLY A 205 -8.27 -5.76 30.76
CA GLY A 205 -7.05 -5.98 31.55
C GLY A 205 -6.26 -7.23 31.14
N GLU A 206 -6.63 -7.87 30.02
CA GLU A 206 -5.93 -9.05 29.50
C GLU A 206 -4.67 -8.70 28.70
N CYS A 207 -4.62 -7.50 28.13
CA CYS A 207 -3.47 -6.97 27.40
C CYS A 207 -3.07 -5.58 27.90
N ASN A 208 -1.81 -5.20 27.68
CA ASN A 208 -1.33 -3.84 27.91
C ASN A 208 -1.17 -3.11 26.57
N ALA A 209 -1.74 -1.90 26.44
CA ALA A 209 -1.62 -1.09 25.22
C ALA A 209 -0.17 -0.85 24.78
N SER A 210 0.78 -0.79 25.74
CA SER A 210 2.19 -0.49 25.46
C SER A 210 2.90 -1.56 24.63
N ILE A 211 2.35 -2.78 24.49
CA ILE A 211 2.96 -3.85 23.67
C ILE A 211 2.94 -3.52 22.18
N ALA A 212 2.08 -2.58 21.77
CA ALA A 212 2.06 -2.03 20.42
C ALA A 212 2.77 -0.67 20.43
N LYS A 213 3.79 -0.52 19.59
CA LYS A 213 4.53 0.74 19.43
C LYS A 213 3.64 1.80 18.78
N SER A 214 3.72 3.02 19.28
CA SER A 214 2.93 4.17 18.84
C SER A 214 3.33 4.70 17.45
N GLY A 215 2.52 5.58 16.88
CA GLY A 215 2.86 6.31 15.65
C GLY A 215 4.15 7.14 15.76
N ILE A 216 4.45 7.71 16.93
CA ILE A 216 5.71 8.44 17.14
C ILE A 216 6.91 7.49 17.07
N GLU A 217 6.79 6.30 17.65
CA GLU A 217 7.86 5.29 17.57
C GLU A 217 8.03 4.75 16.16
N TYR A 218 6.95 4.64 15.38
CA TYR A 218 7.04 4.36 13.94
C TYR A 218 7.82 5.44 13.20
N MET A 219 7.54 6.72 13.44
CA MET A 219 8.24 7.83 12.78
C MET A 219 9.73 7.85 13.18
N ALA A 220 10.02 7.68 14.46
CA ALA A 220 11.39 7.67 14.97
C ALA A 220 12.23 6.54 14.35
N ASP A 221 11.68 5.33 14.27
CA ASP A 221 12.33 4.20 13.59
C ASP A 221 12.41 4.38 12.07
N PHE A 222 11.42 5.08 11.48
CA PHE A 222 11.41 5.36 10.06
C PHE A 222 12.48 6.36 9.63
N TYR A 223 13.03 7.19 10.52
CA TYR A 223 14.16 8.07 10.18
C TYR A 223 15.37 7.27 9.67
N ASP A 224 15.79 6.26 10.44
CA ASP A 224 16.94 5.42 10.09
C ASP A 224 16.64 4.58 8.83
N ARG A 225 15.45 3.95 8.78
CA ARG A 225 15.02 3.16 7.61
C ARG A 225 14.96 4.01 6.35
N TYR A 226 14.49 5.26 6.43
CA TYR A 226 14.46 6.16 5.28
C TYR A 226 15.87 6.49 4.79
N GLN A 227 16.81 6.79 5.69
CA GLN A 227 18.20 7.03 5.33
C GLN A 227 18.84 5.81 4.65
N GLU A 228 18.58 4.60 5.16
CA GLU A 228 19.05 3.35 4.54
C GLU A 228 18.42 3.10 3.16
N LEU A 229 17.11 3.33 3.02
CA LEU A 229 16.40 3.12 1.76
C LEU A 229 16.74 4.19 0.70
N SER A 230 17.10 5.40 1.11
CA SER A 230 17.46 6.51 0.22
C SER A 230 18.93 6.54 -0.21
N ALA A 231 19.72 5.52 0.16
CA ALA A 231 21.08 5.35 -0.36
C ALA A 231 21.11 5.26 -1.90
N GLY A 232 22.27 5.54 -2.52
CA GLY A 232 22.42 5.49 -3.98
C GLY A 232 21.54 6.51 -4.72
N GLU A 233 20.77 6.05 -5.70
CA GLU A 233 19.85 6.85 -6.52
C GLU A 233 18.67 7.45 -5.74
N GLY A 234 18.51 7.11 -4.47
CA GLY A 234 17.41 7.59 -3.64
C GLY A 234 16.19 6.68 -3.68
N ILE A 235 15.11 7.18 -3.10
CA ILE A 235 13.85 6.45 -2.96
C ILE A 235 12.71 7.28 -3.55
N GLY A 236 11.93 6.67 -4.43
CA GLY A 236 10.69 7.22 -4.95
C GLY A 236 9.50 6.96 -4.04
N PHE A 237 8.50 7.83 -4.09
CA PHE A 237 7.24 7.72 -3.36
C PHE A 237 6.06 7.54 -4.32
N PHE A 238 5.37 6.41 -4.23
CA PHE A 238 4.18 6.12 -5.01
C PHE A 238 2.97 6.03 -4.08
N GLN A 239 2.02 6.94 -4.24
CA GLN A 239 0.91 7.14 -3.32
C GLN A 239 -0.43 6.79 -3.98
N ILE A 240 -1.19 5.92 -3.35
CA ILE A 240 -2.60 5.65 -3.67
C ILE A 240 -3.46 6.38 -2.65
N GLY A 241 -4.36 7.25 -3.12
CA GLY A 241 -5.21 8.08 -2.29
C GLY A 241 -4.43 9.13 -1.50
N GLY A 242 -4.80 9.35 -0.24
CA GLY A 242 -4.15 10.30 0.66
C GLY A 242 -4.35 9.95 2.12
N GLY A 243 -4.56 10.95 2.98
CA GLY A 243 -4.71 10.75 4.41
C GLY A 243 -3.43 10.22 5.07
N ILE A 244 -3.60 9.53 6.19
CA ILE A 244 -2.47 9.17 7.07
C ILE A 244 -1.45 8.25 6.38
N ALA A 245 -1.88 7.34 5.52
CA ALA A 245 -0.97 6.44 4.80
C ALA A 245 -0.01 7.20 3.87
N GLY A 246 -0.45 8.33 3.30
CA GLY A 246 0.38 9.18 2.43
C GLY A 246 1.17 10.24 3.19
N ASP A 247 0.49 11.02 4.04
CA ASP A 247 1.12 12.18 4.68
C ASP A 247 2.09 11.83 5.80
N PHE A 248 1.81 10.77 6.56
CA PHE A 248 2.71 10.31 7.63
C PHE A 248 4.12 10.01 7.10
N PRO A 249 4.34 9.05 6.16
CA PRO A 249 5.69 8.71 5.73
C PRO A 249 6.38 9.84 4.96
N ILE A 250 5.66 10.63 4.15
CA ILE A 250 6.30 11.65 3.31
C ILE A 250 6.91 12.79 4.14
N CYS A 251 6.38 13.02 5.35
CA CYS A 251 6.89 13.99 6.32
C CYS A 251 8.25 13.59 6.93
N VAL A 252 8.75 12.38 6.70
CA VAL A 252 10.07 11.93 7.20
C VAL A 252 11.20 12.85 6.73
N VAL A 253 11.15 13.33 5.48
CA VAL A 253 12.19 14.20 4.89
C VAL A 253 12.25 15.55 5.60
N PRO A 254 11.18 16.37 5.64
CA PRO A 254 11.24 17.64 6.37
C PRO A 254 11.52 17.43 7.86
N SER A 255 11.05 16.34 8.47
CA SER A 255 11.29 16.09 9.89
C SER A 255 12.77 15.80 10.19
N ILE A 256 13.45 14.97 9.39
CA ILE A 256 14.91 14.78 9.52
C ILE A 256 15.65 16.10 9.29
N LYS A 257 15.23 16.87 8.28
CA LYS A 257 15.91 18.11 7.90
C LYS A 257 15.78 19.21 8.95
N TYR A 258 14.57 19.47 9.44
CA TYR A 258 14.26 20.62 10.28
C TYR A 258 14.23 20.28 11.77
N ASP A 259 13.66 19.14 12.15
CA ASP A 259 13.49 18.78 13.55
C ASP A 259 14.73 18.09 14.12
N LEU A 260 15.37 17.21 13.33
CA LEU A 260 16.65 16.59 13.71
C LEU A 260 17.87 17.42 13.28
N ALA A 261 17.67 18.44 12.44
CA ALA A 261 18.75 19.26 11.86
C ALA A 261 19.85 18.44 11.17
N GLN A 262 19.45 17.37 10.47
CA GLN A 262 20.36 16.44 9.79
C GLN A 262 20.24 16.53 8.26
N PRO A 263 21.33 16.23 7.51
CA PRO A 263 21.24 16.10 6.06
C PRO A 263 20.38 14.89 5.70
N VAL A 264 19.51 15.06 4.70
CA VAL A 264 18.62 14.03 4.19
C VAL A 264 18.41 14.23 2.71
N LYS A 265 18.33 13.13 1.96
CA LYS A 265 17.97 13.20 0.54
C LYS A 265 16.46 13.43 0.40
N PRO A 266 16.03 14.24 -0.57
CA PRO A 266 14.62 14.35 -0.90
C PRO A 266 14.11 13.06 -1.56
N TRP A 267 12.79 12.91 -1.67
CA TRP A 267 12.19 11.86 -2.49
C TRP A 267 12.62 12.02 -3.96
N ALA A 268 13.09 10.92 -4.56
CA ALA A 268 13.71 10.91 -5.89
C ALA A 268 12.69 10.79 -7.04
N TYR A 269 11.44 10.45 -6.71
CA TYR A 269 10.31 10.33 -7.62
C TYR A 269 9.03 10.52 -6.80
N PHE A 270 8.00 11.11 -7.39
CA PHE A 270 6.68 11.21 -6.77
C PHE A 270 5.57 10.91 -7.79
N CYS A 271 4.68 10.00 -7.44
CA CYS A 271 3.41 9.85 -8.16
C CYS A 271 2.28 9.66 -7.16
N GLN A 272 1.18 10.37 -7.37
CA GLN A 272 -0.04 10.19 -6.61
C GLN A 272 -1.19 9.82 -7.55
N ILE A 273 -1.89 8.74 -7.23
CA ILE A 273 -3.20 8.44 -7.78
C ILE A 273 -4.23 8.97 -6.80
N SER A 274 -5.03 9.95 -7.22
CA SER A 274 -6.01 10.63 -6.36
C SER A 274 -7.38 10.65 -7.03
N ASP A 275 -8.40 10.30 -6.27
CA ASP A 275 -9.80 10.58 -6.55
C ASP A 275 -10.27 11.91 -5.94
N SER A 276 -9.46 12.49 -5.05
CA SER A 276 -9.73 13.76 -4.41
C SER A 276 -9.38 14.94 -5.33
N THR A 277 -10.29 15.91 -5.39
CA THR A 277 -10.08 17.16 -6.11
C THR A 277 -9.15 18.07 -5.30
N THR A 278 -8.29 18.82 -5.99
CA THR A 278 -7.55 19.93 -5.38
C THR A 278 -8.53 20.99 -4.93
N SER A 279 -8.99 20.87 -3.69
CA SER A 279 -10.06 21.68 -3.12
C SER A 279 -10.04 21.63 -1.59
N TYR A 280 -10.80 22.54 -0.97
CA TYR A 280 -11.15 22.59 0.46
C TYR A 280 -9.99 22.52 1.45
N GLY A 281 -8.74 22.68 1.00
CA GLY A 281 -7.55 22.57 1.86
C GLY A 281 -7.17 21.14 2.26
N SER A 282 -7.63 20.11 1.52
CA SER A 282 -7.26 18.72 1.82
C SER A 282 -5.82 18.42 1.40
N TYR A 283 -4.99 17.93 2.32
CA TYR A 283 -3.64 17.44 2.02
C TYR A 283 -3.64 16.26 1.02
N SER A 284 -4.72 15.48 0.98
CA SER A 284 -4.89 14.37 0.04
C SER A 284 -5.02 14.85 -1.42
N GLY A 285 -5.58 16.05 -1.65
CA GLY A 285 -5.76 16.61 -2.99
C GLY A 285 -4.68 17.65 -3.37
N ALA A 286 -3.69 17.87 -2.50
CA ALA A 286 -2.68 18.89 -2.69
C ALA A 286 -1.78 18.57 -3.90
N THR A 287 -1.62 19.55 -4.79
CA THR A 287 -0.76 19.39 -5.97
C THR A 287 0.69 19.09 -5.55
N PRO A 288 1.47 18.33 -6.33
CA PRO A 288 2.83 17.98 -5.94
C PRO A 288 3.76 19.20 -5.83
N ASN A 289 3.47 20.29 -6.56
CA ASN A 289 4.21 21.55 -6.46
C ASN A 289 4.16 22.13 -5.03
N GLU A 290 3.03 21.99 -4.34
CA GLU A 290 2.91 22.42 -2.94
C GLU A 290 3.90 21.67 -2.05
N LYS A 291 4.21 20.40 -2.35
CA LYS A 291 5.15 19.59 -1.57
C LYS A 291 6.59 20.11 -1.64
N ILE A 292 6.94 20.93 -2.63
CA ILE A 292 8.24 21.61 -2.72
C ILE A 292 8.37 22.66 -1.61
N THR A 293 7.29 23.38 -1.27
CA THR A 293 7.34 24.41 -0.21
C THR A 293 7.52 23.79 1.18
N TRP A 294 7.11 22.53 1.33
CA TRP A 294 7.34 21.69 2.52
C TRP A 294 8.66 20.92 2.47
N ASP A 295 9.49 21.13 1.45
CA ASP A 295 10.80 20.48 1.29
C ASP A 295 10.72 18.94 1.21
N LYS A 296 9.54 18.42 0.84
CA LYS A 296 9.31 16.99 0.58
C LYS A 296 9.88 16.61 -0.79
N LEU A 297 9.76 17.51 -1.77
CA LEU A 297 10.22 17.32 -3.16
C LEU A 297 11.13 18.49 -3.59
N THR A 298 11.85 18.33 -4.70
CA THR A 298 12.69 19.38 -5.29
C THR A 298 12.18 19.81 -6.67
N GLU A 299 12.71 20.91 -7.21
CA GLU A 299 12.42 21.37 -8.57
C GLU A 299 12.74 20.34 -9.67
N THR A 300 13.66 19.40 -9.39
CA THR A 300 14.10 18.37 -10.34
C THR A 300 13.43 17.01 -10.12
N THR A 301 12.68 16.83 -9.03
CA THR A 301 12.02 15.56 -8.72
C THR A 301 10.94 15.27 -9.77
N PRO A 302 10.96 14.14 -10.49
CA PRO A 302 9.85 13.74 -11.37
C PRO A 302 8.58 13.57 -10.55
N MET A 303 7.54 14.34 -10.88
CA MET A 303 6.31 14.41 -10.10
C MET A 303 5.07 14.29 -10.96
N PHE A 304 4.14 13.42 -10.55
CA PHE A 304 2.95 13.08 -11.31
C PHE A 304 1.70 13.05 -10.42
N VAL A 305 0.58 13.48 -10.99
CA VAL A 305 -0.77 13.25 -10.44
C VAL A 305 -1.58 12.52 -11.49
N ILE A 306 -2.21 11.43 -11.08
CA ILE A 306 -3.15 10.67 -11.89
C ILE A 306 -4.51 10.80 -11.23
N GLU A 307 -5.41 11.57 -11.83
CA GLU A 307 -6.77 11.73 -11.31
C GLU A 307 -7.63 10.57 -11.79
N SER A 308 -7.74 9.51 -10.98
CA SER A 308 -8.44 8.28 -11.34
C SER A 308 -8.68 7.38 -10.13
N ASP A 309 -9.53 6.36 -10.33
CA ASP A 309 -9.64 5.24 -9.41
C ASP A 309 -8.37 4.36 -9.50
N ALA A 310 -7.76 4.09 -8.35
CA ALA A 310 -6.56 3.28 -8.26
C ALA A 310 -6.77 1.83 -8.72
N THR A 311 -7.97 1.29 -8.60
CA THR A 311 -8.32 -0.06 -9.06
C THR A 311 -8.25 -0.21 -10.58
N ILE A 312 -8.35 0.90 -11.32
CA ILE A 312 -8.17 0.94 -12.78
C ILE A 312 -6.70 1.10 -13.15
N VAL A 313 -6.02 2.04 -12.50
CA VAL A 313 -4.68 2.48 -12.91
C VAL A 313 -3.57 1.56 -12.39
N VAL A 314 -3.60 1.20 -11.11
CA VAL A 314 -2.48 0.50 -10.45
C VAL A 314 -2.23 -0.88 -11.08
N PRO A 315 -3.24 -1.72 -11.38
CA PRO A 315 -2.99 -3.01 -12.02
C PRO A 315 -2.28 -2.88 -13.37
N LEU A 316 -2.60 -1.85 -14.16
CA LEU A 316 -1.94 -1.58 -15.45
C LEU A 316 -0.48 -1.15 -15.26
N VAL A 317 -0.22 -0.24 -14.31
CA VAL A 317 1.14 0.21 -13.98
C VAL A 317 1.99 -0.96 -13.47
N LEU A 318 1.51 -1.71 -12.48
CA LEU A 318 2.23 -2.83 -11.91
C LEU A 318 2.46 -3.95 -12.93
N ARG A 319 1.46 -4.24 -13.79
CA ARG A 319 1.62 -5.26 -14.82
C ARG A 319 2.66 -4.86 -15.87
N ALA A 320 2.66 -3.60 -16.30
CA ALA A 320 3.70 -3.09 -17.20
C ALA A 320 5.09 -3.12 -16.55
N LEU A 321 5.21 -2.75 -15.27
CA LEU A 321 6.49 -2.85 -14.55
C LEU A 321 6.98 -4.29 -14.39
N LEU A 322 6.07 -5.24 -14.14
CA LEU A 322 6.39 -6.67 -14.09
C LEU A 322 6.86 -7.21 -15.45
N GLU A 323 6.25 -6.74 -16.54
CA GLU A 323 6.69 -7.01 -17.90
C GLU A 323 8.10 -6.44 -18.15
N CYS A 324 8.34 -5.18 -17.80
CA CYS A 324 9.67 -4.56 -17.88
C CYS A 324 10.72 -5.33 -17.09
N LYS A 325 10.41 -5.71 -15.84
CA LYS A 325 11.33 -6.44 -14.97
C LYS A 325 11.72 -7.81 -15.53
N ARG A 326 10.80 -8.46 -16.25
CA ARG A 326 11.01 -9.77 -16.86
C ARG A 326 11.79 -9.69 -18.17
N HIS A 327 11.57 -8.63 -18.94
CA HIS A 327 12.13 -8.42 -20.29
C HIS A 327 12.72 -7.01 -20.42
N PRO A 328 13.80 -6.67 -19.68
CA PRO A 328 14.29 -5.30 -19.58
C PRO A 328 14.83 -4.76 -20.91
N ALA A 329 15.54 -5.58 -21.69
CA ALA A 329 16.11 -5.15 -22.97
C ALA A 329 15.01 -4.85 -24.01
N GLU A 330 13.99 -5.72 -24.08
CA GLU A 330 12.84 -5.55 -24.95
C GLU A 330 11.99 -4.34 -24.52
N ALA A 331 11.87 -4.11 -23.21
CA ALA A 331 11.16 -2.95 -22.68
C ALA A 331 11.86 -1.64 -23.06
N GLU A 332 13.17 -1.54 -22.89
CA GLU A 332 13.95 -0.37 -23.32
C GLU A 332 13.84 -0.12 -24.82
N ALA A 333 13.95 -1.17 -25.64
CA ALA A 333 13.78 -1.05 -27.10
C ALA A 333 12.37 -0.56 -27.48
N LEU A 334 11.34 -1.07 -26.80
CA LEU A 334 9.95 -0.67 -27.04
C LEU A 334 9.69 0.79 -26.62
N ILE A 335 10.20 1.20 -25.45
CA ILE A 335 10.12 2.57 -24.96
C ILE A 335 10.82 3.52 -25.93
N ALA A 336 12.06 3.20 -26.34
CA ALA A 336 12.82 4.01 -27.29
C ALA A 336 12.08 4.19 -28.62
N ARG A 337 11.45 3.14 -29.15
CA ARG A 337 10.67 3.19 -30.39
C ARG A 337 9.48 4.15 -30.30
N HIS A 338 8.75 4.14 -29.19
CA HIS A 338 7.57 5.01 -28.99
C HIS A 338 7.93 6.45 -28.61
N MET A 339 9.10 6.66 -28.01
CA MET A 339 9.56 8.00 -27.58
C MET A 339 10.38 8.72 -28.65
N GLY A 340 11.11 7.98 -29.48
CA GLY A 340 11.90 8.53 -30.60
C GLY A 340 11.08 8.86 -31.85
N SER A 341 9.82 8.45 -31.92
CA SER A 341 8.89 8.78 -33.00
C SER A 341 8.16 10.12 -32.79
N ARG A 342 8.78 11.08 -32.07
CA ARG A 342 8.23 12.41 -31.78
C ARG A 342 9.17 13.51 -32.21
#